data_AF-A0AA43CVI2-F1
#
_entry.id   AF-A0AA43CVI2-F1
#
_cell.length_a   1.000
_cell.length_b   1.000
_cell.length_c   1.000
_cell.angle_alpha   90.00
_cell.angle_beta   90.00
_cell.angle_gamma   90.00
#
_symmetry.space_group_name_H-M   'P 1'
#
loop_
_entity.id
_entity.type
_entity.pdbx_description
1 polymer ?
#
loop_
_entity_poly.entity_id
_entity_poly.type
_entity_poly.pdbx_seq_one_letter_code
_entity_poly.pdbx_strand_id
1 'polypeptide(L)' 'MEVILNKIVNPILSGFHPDPVICRCGEDYYIATSTFEWFPGVRI' A
#
# COMPACT_ATOMS: atom_id res chain seq x y z
N MET A 1 32.08 1.11 -9.05
CA MET A 1 30.80 1.69 -9.53
C MET A 1 29.74 0.63 -9.28
N GLU A 2 29.19 0.61 -8.08
CA GLU A 2 28.16 -0.36 -7.71
C GLU A 2 26.82 0.28 -8.08
N VAL A 3 26.20 -0.18 -9.16
CA VAL A 3 24.83 0.20 -9.49
C VAL A 3 23.96 -0.48 -8.44
N ILE A 4 23.48 0.28 -7.44
CA ILE A 4 22.51 -0.22 -6.49
C ILE A 4 21.23 -0.52 -7.27
N LEU A 5 21.05 -1.77 -7.71
CA LEU A 5 19.80 -2.27 -8.26
C LEU A 5 18.78 -2.35 -7.11
N ASN A 6 18.16 -1.21 -6.79
CA ASN A 6 16.98 -1.17 -5.91
C ASN A 6 15.79 -1.76 -6.67
N LYS A 7 15.78 -3.08 -6.80
CA LYS A 7 14.71 -3.82 -7.45
C LYS A 7 13.52 -3.87 -6.50
N ILE A 8 12.40 -3.27 -6.90
CA ILE A 8 11.13 -3.45 -6.21
C ILE A 8 10.68 -4.90 -6.40
N VAL A 9 10.42 -5.60 -5.29
CA VAL A 9 10.00 -7.01 -5.29
C VAL A 9 8.53 -7.07 -4.87
N ASN A 10 7.72 -7.74 -5.69
CA ASN A 10 6.34 -8.02 -5.34
C ASN A 10 6.23 -9.25 -4.42
N PRO A 11 5.24 -9.29 -3.51
CA PRO A 11 4.28 -8.22 -3.24
C PRO A 11 4.89 -7.07 -2.41
N ILE A 12 4.58 -5.82 -2.77
CA ILE A 12 5.04 -4.63 -2.02
C ILE A 12 4.34 -4.49 -0.66
N LEU A 13 3.13 -5.04 -0.53
CA LEU A 13 2.37 -5.12 0.70
C LEU A 13 1.70 -6.49 0.76
N SER A 14 2.27 -7.40 1.56
CA SER A 14 1.72 -8.74 1.77
C SER A 14 0.50 -8.73 2.68
N GLY A 15 -0.39 -9.71 2.54
CA GLY A 15 -1.56 -9.90 3.40
C GLY A 15 -2.87 -9.51 2.74
N PHE A 16 -3.92 -9.33 3.55
CA PHE A 16 -5.27 -9.05 3.06
C PHE A 16 -5.56 -7.55 3.04
N HIS A 17 -5.32 -6.95 1.86
CA HIS A 17 -5.51 -5.52 1.59
C HIS A 17 -6.35 -5.37 0.31
N PRO A 18 -7.65 -5.72 0.37
CA PRO A 18 -8.52 -5.75 -0.80
C PRO A 18 -8.85 -4.34 -1.29
N ASP A 19 -9.12 -4.23 -2.58
CA ASP A 19 -9.54 -3.00 -3.26
C ASP A 19 -8.66 -1.77 -2.94
N PRO A 20 -7.33 -1.84 -3.18
CA PRO A 20 -6.44 -0.74 -2.84
C PRO A 20 -6.75 0.49 -3.69
N VAL A 21 -6.97 1.62 -3.03
CA VAL A 21 -7.05 2.96 -3.66
C VAL A 21 -5.89 3.79 -3.13
N ILE A 22 -5.07 4.33 -4.06
CA ILE A 22 -3.86 5.08 -3.73
C ILE A 22 -3.97 6.56 -4.10
N CYS A 23 -3.47 7.44 -3.24
CA CYS A 23 -3.29 8.86 -3.55
C CYS A 23 -1.94 9.38 -3.00
N ARG A 24 -1.52 10.55 -3.50
CA ARG A 24 -0.30 11.24 -3.06
C ARG A 24 -0.65 12.62 -2.52
N CYS A 25 -0.07 13.00 -1.38
CA CYS A 25 -0.14 14.35 -0.83
C CYS A 25 1.27 14.83 -0.48
N GLY A 26 1.81 15.78 -1.25
CA GLY A 26 3.21 16.19 -1.10
C GLY A 26 4.18 15.05 -1.40
N GLU A 27 5.00 14.66 -0.42
CA GLU A 27 5.95 13.55 -0.54
C GLU A 27 5.40 12.21 -0.05
N ASP A 28 4.20 12.21 0.53
CA ASP A 28 3.58 11.03 1.13
C ASP A 28 2.60 10.33 0.18
N TYR A 29 2.53 9.00 0.29
CA TYR A 29 1.55 8.14 -0.40
C TYR A 29 0.63 7.49 0.63
N TYR A 30 -0.67 7.51 0.36
CA TYR A 30 -1.70 6.88 1.18
C TYR A 30 -2.39 5.78 0.39
N ILE A 31 -2.66 4.64 1.05
CA ILE A 31 -3.41 3.53 0.47
C ILE A 31 -4.59 3.23 1.40
N ALA A 32 -5.81 3.31 0.89
CA ALA A 32 -7.00 2.87 1.60
C ALA A 32 -7.44 1.50 1.05
N THR A 33 -7.97 0.65 1.93
CA THR A 33 -8.47 -0.70 1.57
C THR A 33 -9.87 -0.95 2.11
N SER A 34 -10.67 -1.73 1.39
CA SER A 34 -11.97 -2.21 1.87
C SER A 34 -11.81 -3.07 3.14
N THR A 35 -12.67 -2.85 4.14
CA THR A 35 -12.72 -3.69 5.36
C THR A 35 -13.95 -4.58 5.44
N PHE A 36 -14.81 -4.56 4.42
CA PHE A 36 -16.13 -5.22 4.45
C PHE A 36 -16.89 -4.87 5.74
N GLU A 37 -17.46 -5.86 6.45
CA GLU A 37 -18.18 -5.67 7.71
C GLU A 37 -17.26 -5.59 8.95
N TRP A 38 -15.93 -5.58 8.80
CA TRP A 38 -15.02 -5.51 9.95
C TRP A 38 -15.01 -4.11 10.57
N PHE A 39 -15.03 -4.08 11.91
CA PHE A 39 -15.00 -2.85 12.71
C PHE A 39 -13.72 -2.78 13.56
N PRO A 40 -13.03 -1.61 13.66
CA PRO A 40 -13.33 -0.37 12.96
C PRO A 40 -13.16 -0.51 11.45
N GLY A 41 -14.05 0.12 10.68
CA GLY A 41 -13.99 0.10 9.22
C GLY A 41 -12.91 1.04 8.66
N VAL A 42 -12.52 0.81 7.41
CA VAL A 42 -11.46 1.52 6.64
C VAL A 42 -10.12 1.60 7.36
N ARG A 43 -9.11 0.90 6.82
CA ARG A 43 -7.70 1.05 7.24
C ARG A 43 -7.02 2.04 6.28
N ILE A 44 -6.31 3.02 6.84
CA ILE A 44 -5.41 3.96 6.15
C ILE A 44 -3.98 3.65 6.60
#